data_AF-A0A1Y1LKM2-F1
#
_entry.id   AF-A0A1Y1LKM2-F1
#
_cell.length_a   1.000
_cell.length_b   1.000
_cell.length_c   1.000
_cell.angle_alpha   90.00
_cell.angle_beta   90.00
_cell.angle_gamma   90.00
#
_symmetry.space_group_name_H-M   'P 1'
#
loop_
_entity.id
_entity.type
_entity.pdbx_description
1 polymer ?
#
loop_
_entity_poly.entity_id
_entity_poly.type
_entity_poly.pdbx_seq_one_letter_code
_entity_poly.pdbx_strand_id
1 'polypeptide(L)'
;RTAKENGSTRFCMGAAWRDMRGRKNSLKNITEMVKGVKAMGMEVCVTLGMIDAEQAKQLKEAGLTAYNHNVDTSREFYPSIITTRSYDERLKTLSNVRDAGINVCSGGILGLGESSEDRVGLLHTVSTLPSHPESFPVNALVPIKGTPLGDTTPIAFTSMLRTIAT
;
A
#
# COMPACT_ATOMS: atom_id res chain seq x y z
N ARG A 1 -1.21 0.85 -22.69
CA ARG A 1 -1.34 -0.25 -23.68
C ARG A 1 -0.14 -1.21 -23.59
N THR A 2 1.09 -0.73 -23.71
CA THR A 2 2.34 -1.53 -23.56
C THR A 2 2.36 -2.48 -22.36
N ALA A 3 1.96 -2.04 -21.16
CA ALA A 3 1.93 -2.92 -19.98
C ALA A 3 1.01 -4.15 -20.17
N LYS A 4 -0.15 -3.97 -20.81
CA LYS A 4 -1.08 -5.06 -21.15
C LYS A 4 -0.49 -5.98 -22.22
N GLU A 5 0.08 -5.39 -23.25
CA GLU A 5 0.70 -6.12 -24.37
C GLU A 5 1.88 -6.98 -23.91
N ASN A 6 2.60 -6.53 -22.87
CA ASN A 6 3.67 -7.28 -22.21
C ASN A 6 3.14 -8.34 -21.20
N GLY A 7 1.83 -8.57 -21.13
CA GLY A 7 1.23 -9.64 -20.31
C GLY A 7 0.85 -9.24 -18.88
N SER A 8 0.93 -7.96 -18.50
CA SER A 8 0.47 -7.54 -17.18
C SER A 8 -1.06 -7.67 -17.06
N THR A 9 -1.52 -8.21 -15.93
CA THR A 9 -2.94 -8.37 -15.59
C THR A 9 -3.50 -7.18 -14.80
N ARG A 10 -2.64 -6.51 -14.02
CA ARG A 10 -3.00 -5.41 -13.11
C ARG A 10 -2.12 -4.19 -13.37
N PHE A 11 -2.75 -3.01 -13.49
CA PHE A 11 -2.04 -1.75 -13.63
C PHE A 11 -2.18 -0.91 -12.34
N CYS A 12 -1.03 -0.57 -11.72
CA CYS A 12 -0.97 0.14 -10.45
C CYS A 12 -0.50 1.59 -10.65
N MET A 13 -1.35 2.57 -10.35
CA MET A 13 -1.02 4.00 -10.44
C MET A 13 -0.66 4.55 -9.05
N GLY A 14 0.50 5.19 -8.92
CA GLY A 14 0.97 5.78 -7.67
C GLY A 14 1.04 7.29 -7.71
N ALA A 15 0.66 7.94 -6.61
CA ALA A 15 0.85 9.38 -6.39
C ALA A 15 1.65 9.63 -5.11
N ALA A 16 2.56 10.60 -5.14
CA ALA A 16 3.38 11.00 -3.99
C ALA A 16 2.63 12.00 -3.08
N TRP A 17 1.44 11.63 -2.61
CA TRP A 17 0.63 12.46 -1.71
C TRP A 17 0.52 11.84 -0.33
N ARG A 18 0.37 12.70 0.69
CA ARG A 18 0.04 12.27 2.05
C ARG A 18 -1.37 11.66 2.11
N ASP A 19 -2.33 12.43 1.60
CA ASP A 19 -3.75 12.10 1.59
C ASP A 19 -4.46 12.81 0.41
N MET A 20 -5.72 12.43 0.21
CA MET A 20 -6.59 12.99 -0.83
C MET A 20 -7.44 14.18 -0.33
N ARG A 21 -7.22 14.71 0.88
CA ARG A 21 -8.04 15.82 1.40
C ARG A 21 -7.84 17.07 0.54
N GLY A 22 -8.94 17.70 0.15
CA GLY A 22 -8.94 18.86 -0.74
C GLY A 22 -8.60 18.57 -2.21
N ARG A 23 -8.32 17.32 -2.59
CA ARG A 23 -7.86 16.96 -3.95
C ARG A 23 -9.00 16.56 -4.90
N LYS A 24 -10.08 17.34 -4.95
CA LYS A 24 -11.29 17.00 -5.75
C LYS A 24 -10.98 16.84 -7.25
N ASN A 25 -10.20 17.75 -7.82
CA ASN A 25 -9.82 17.68 -9.25
C ASN A 25 -8.92 16.47 -9.53
N SER A 26 -7.98 16.17 -8.64
CA SER A 26 -7.12 14.99 -8.77
C SER A 26 -7.93 13.69 -8.65
N LEU A 27 -8.88 13.62 -7.73
CA LEU A 27 -9.78 12.47 -7.59
C LEU A 27 -10.58 12.24 -8.87
N LYS A 28 -11.16 13.31 -9.44
CA LYS A 28 -11.86 13.25 -10.73
C LYS A 28 -10.94 12.74 -11.85
N ASN A 29 -9.72 13.24 -11.95
CA ASN A 29 -8.80 12.77 -12.99
C ASN A 29 -8.44 11.29 -12.79
N ILE A 30 -8.25 10.86 -11.55
CA ILE A 30 -7.93 9.46 -11.24
C ILE A 30 -9.12 8.55 -11.52
N THR A 31 -10.35 8.93 -11.20
CA THR A 31 -11.53 8.10 -11.52
C THR A 31 -11.68 7.92 -13.03
N GLU A 32 -11.39 8.93 -13.84
CA GLU A 32 -11.35 8.79 -15.30
C GLU A 32 -10.21 7.87 -15.77
N MET A 33 -9.02 7.94 -15.16
CA MET A 33 -7.94 6.99 -15.45
C MET A 33 -8.34 5.55 -15.07
N VAL A 34 -8.99 5.36 -13.92
CA VAL A 34 -9.47 4.06 -13.44
C VAL A 34 -10.47 3.46 -14.44
N LYS A 35 -11.44 4.23 -14.90
CA LYS A 35 -12.39 3.81 -15.95
C LYS A 35 -11.67 3.42 -17.23
N GLY A 36 -10.70 4.23 -17.67
CA GLY A 36 -9.91 3.96 -18.87
C GLY A 36 -9.13 2.65 -18.79
N VAL A 37 -8.47 2.38 -17.66
CA VAL A 37 -7.76 1.11 -17.43
C VAL A 37 -8.73 -0.06 -17.35
N LYS A 38 -9.85 0.09 -16.64
CA LYS A 38 -10.87 -0.96 -16.52
C LYS A 38 -11.48 -1.31 -17.88
N ALA A 39 -11.74 -0.31 -18.73
CA ALA A 39 -12.25 -0.50 -20.09
C ALA A 39 -11.26 -1.25 -21.00
N MET A 40 -9.96 -1.24 -20.67
CA MET A 40 -8.97 -2.10 -21.35
C MET A 40 -9.05 -3.57 -20.89
N GLY A 41 -9.96 -3.93 -19.98
CA GLY A 41 -10.11 -5.29 -19.45
C GLY A 41 -9.01 -5.68 -18.45
N MET A 42 -8.29 -4.71 -17.89
CA MET A 42 -7.26 -4.94 -16.87
C MET A 42 -7.84 -4.73 -15.47
N GLU A 43 -7.22 -5.37 -14.48
CA GLU A 43 -7.38 -4.93 -13.10
C GLU A 43 -6.69 -3.58 -12.89
N VAL A 44 -7.27 -2.76 -12.03
CA VAL A 44 -6.75 -1.43 -11.76
C VAL A 44 -6.57 -1.23 -10.27
N CYS A 45 -5.38 -0.77 -9.91
CA CYS A 45 -4.98 -0.47 -8.54
C CYS A 45 -4.44 0.96 -8.45
N VAL A 46 -4.64 1.59 -7.29
CA VAL A 46 -4.04 2.90 -7.01
C VAL A 46 -3.38 2.92 -5.63
N THR A 47 -2.42 3.82 -5.44
CA THR A 47 -1.87 4.22 -4.13
C THR A 47 -1.80 5.74 -4.06
N LEU A 48 -2.71 6.35 -3.30
CA LEU A 48 -2.91 7.81 -3.28
C LEU A 48 -2.75 8.42 -1.88
N GLY A 49 -2.20 7.65 -0.94
CA GLY A 49 -2.10 8.02 0.47
C GLY A 49 -3.34 7.62 1.27
N MET A 50 -3.71 8.44 2.25
CA MET A 50 -4.90 8.22 3.09
C MET A 50 -6.16 8.75 2.38
N ILE A 51 -7.24 7.98 2.44
CA ILE A 51 -8.54 8.34 1.86
C ILE A 51 -9.66 8.17 2.88
N ASP A 52 -10.71 8.98 2.75
CA ASP A 52 -11.95 8.82 3.49
C ASP A 52 -12.91 7.82 2.80
N ALA A 53 -14.03 7.51 3.47
CA ALA A 53 -15.01 6.54 2.98
C ALA A 53 -15.70 7.00 1.69
N GLU A 54 -15.90 8.30 1.50
CA GLU A 54 -16.55 8.85 0.31
C GLU A 54 -15.64 8.75 -0.91
N GLN A 55 -14.36 9.08 -0.73
CA GLN A 55 -13.33 8.88 -1.74
C GLN A 55 -13.17 7.41 -2.14
N ALA A 56 -13.23 6.49 -1.15
CA ALA A 56 -13.19 5.06 -1.42
C ALA A 56 -14.37 4.59 -2.28
N LYS A 57 -15.59 5.05 -1.96
CA LYS A 57 -16.79 4.75 -2.76
C LYS A 57 -16.68 5.26 -4.20
N GLN A 58 -16.26 6.50 -4.39
CA GLN A 58 -16.07 7.07 -5.74
C GLN A 58 -15.05 6.29 -6.57
N LEU A 59 -13.97 5.82 -5.95
CA LEU A 59 -13.00 4.95 -6.61
C LEU A 59 -13.60 3.58 -6.97
N LYS A 60 -14.40 2.97 -6.06
CA LYS A 60 -15.09 1.71 -6.34
C LYS A 60 -16.04 1.84 -7.51
N GLU A 61 -16.87 2.89 -7.52
CA GLU A 61 -17.84 3.19 -8.59
C GLU A 61 -17.15 3.40 -9.95
N ALA A 62 -15.96 4.00 -9.95
CA ALA A 62 -15.14 4.13 -11.15
C ALA A 62 -14.59 2.80 -11.68
N GLY A 63 -14.68 1.72 -10.88
CA GLY A 63 -14.21 0.38 -11.24
C GLY A 63 -12.87 0.00 -10.61
N LEU A 64 -12.42 0.69 -9.55
CA LEU A 64 -11.17 0.35 -8.87
C LEU A 64 -11.23 -1.08 -8.32
N THR A 65 -10.20 -1.87 -8.62
CA THR A 65 -10.12 -3.28 -8.21
C THR A 65 -9.41 -3.42 -6.88
N ALA A 66 -8.25 -2.79 -6.73
CA ALA A 66 -7.46 -2.83 -5.49
C ALA A 66 -6.96 -1.44 -5.06
N TYR A 67 -6.70 -1.27 -3.77
CA TYR A 67 -6.06 -0.07 -3.22
C TYR A 67 -4.85 -0.47 -2.39
N ASN A 68 -3.69 0.10 -2.72
CA ASN A 68 -2.46 -0.15 -2.00
C ASN A 68 -2.27 0.85 -0.85
N HIS A 69 -2.14 0.34 0.37
CA HIS A 69 -1.86 1.12 1.56
C HIS A 69 -1.14 0.30 2.62
N ASN A 70 0.19 0.32 2.61
CA ASN A 70 1.03 -0.45 3.53
C ASN A 70 0.89 0.00 4.99
N VAL A 71 1.23 -0.89 5.92
CA VAL A 71 1.49 -0.54 7.33
C VAL A 71 2.99 -0.48 7.64
N ASP A 72 3.82 -0.87 6.66
CA ASP A 72 5.29 -0.74 6.60
C ASP A 72 6.09 -1.59 7.59
N THR A 73 5.75 -1.56 8.89
CA THR A 73 6.42 -2.30 9.97
C THR A 73 5.46 -2.52 11.15
N SER A 74 5.95 -2.91 12.33
CA SER A 74 5.15 -3.00 13.56
C SER A 74 4.59 -1.63 13.98
N ARG A 75 3.53 -1.65 14.78
CA ARG A 75 2.94 -0.45 15.36
C ARG A 75 3.93 0.30 16.25
N GLU A 76 4.73 -0.45 16.99
CA GLU A 76 5.68 0.02 17.99
C GLU A 76 6.90 0.68 17.32
N PHE A 77 7.36 0.14 16.20
CA PHE A 77 8.51 0.67 15.45
C PHE A 77 8.13 1.74 14.43
N TYR A 78 6.88 1.76 13.95
CA TYR A 78 6.40 2.75 12.98
C TYR A 78 6.82 4.21 13.25
N PRO A 79 6.72 4.77 14.47
CA PRO A 79 7.12 6.16 14.74
C PRO A 79 8.62 6.43 14.62
N SER A 80 9.49 5.41 14.58
CA SER A 80 10.93 5.58 14.30
C SER A 80 11.21 5.86 12.82
N ILE A 81 10.29 5.46 11.92
CA ILE A 81 10.43 5.58 10.47
C ILE A 81 9.54 6.68 9.90
N ILE A 82 8.27 6.75 10.32
CA ILE A 82 7.28 7.67 9.76
C ILE A 82 6.58 8.43 10.89
N THR A 83 6.78 9.75 10.92
CA THR A 83 6.23 10.64 11.97
C THR A 83 5.09 11.54 11.49
N THR A 84 4.91 11.70 10.18
CA THR A 84 3.92 12.65 9.60
C THR A 84 2.48 12.10 9.53
N ARG A 85 2.27 10.88 10.01
CA ARG A 85 0.99 10.15 10.04
C ARG A 85 1.06 9.07 11.11
N SER A 86 -0.06 8.71 11.70
CA SER A 86 -0.12 7.63 12.70
C SER A 86 -0.39 6.27 12.06
N TYR A 87 -0.05 5.20 12.79
CA TYR A 87 -0.39 3.84 12.38
C TYR A 87 -1.92 3.65 12.25
N ASP A 88 -2.69 4.26 13.16
CA ASP A 88 -4.16 4.18 13.15
C ASP A 88 -4.81 4.92 11.97
N GLU A 89 -4.21 6.02 11.49
CA GLU A 89 -4.66 6.66 10.25
C GLU A 89 -4.56 5.69 9.05
N ARG A 90 -3.55 4.81 9.05
CA ARG A 90 -3.37 3.80 8.01
C ARG A 90 -4.41 2.70 8.13
N LEU A 91 -4.60 2.15 9.32
CA LEU A 91 -5.63 1.15 9.58
C LEU A 91 -7.03 1.68 9.26
N LYS A 92 -7.30 2.95 9.55
CA LYS A 92 -8.57 3.59 9.18
C LYS A 92 -8.75 3.66 7.67
N THR A 93 -7.69 3.97 6.93
CA THR A 93 -7.73 3.93 5.45
C THR A 93 -8.02 2.52 4.94
N LEU A 94 -7.41 1.49 5.51
CA LEU A 94 -7.69 0.09 5.17
C LEU A 94 -9.14 -0.29 5.43
N SER A 95 -9.74 0.17 6.53
CA SER A 95 -11.17 0.00 6.81
C SER A 95 -12.00 0.64 5.71
N ASN A 96 -11.76 1.93 5.39
CA ASN A 96 -12.55 2.64 4.38
C ASN A 96 -12.50 1.95 3.00
N VAL A 97 -11.33 1.44 2.60
CA VAL A 97 -11.14 0.67 1.36
C VAL A 97 -11.95 -0.62 1.39
N ARG A 98 -11.86 -1.39 2.48
CA ARG A 98 -12.59 -2.64 2.66
C ARG A 98 -14.10 -2.44 2.67
N ASP A 99 -14.56 -1.44 3.41
CA ASP A 99 -15.98 -1.11 3.57
C ASP A 99 -16.60 -0.63 2.24
N ALA A 100 -15.79 -0.05 1.35
CA ALA A 100 -16.19 0.27 -0.03
C ALA A 100 -16.17 -0.94 -0.98
N GLY A 101 -15.79 -2.13 -0.51
CA GLY A 101 -15.70 -3.35 -1.32
C GLY A 101 -14.55 -3.35 -2.32
N ILE A 102 -13.47 -2.60 -2.05
CA ILE A 102 -12.24 -2.62 -2.84
C ILE A 102 -11.26 -3.61 -2.20
N ASN A 103 -10.54 -4.38 -3.01
CA ASN A 103 -9.54 -5.30 -2.48
C ASN A 103 -8.39 -4.53 -1.82
N VAL A 104 -8.01 -4.96 -0.62
CA VAL A 104 -6.90 -4.37 0.11
C VAL A 104 -5.58 -4.99 -0.38
N CYS A 105 -4.65 -4.13 -0.79
CA CYS A 105 -3.24 -4.46 -0.96
C CYS A 105 -2.46 -3.75 0.16
N SER A 106 -1.89 -4.49 1.10
CA SER A 106 -1.19 -3.89 2.25
C SER A 106 -0.10 -4.82 2.73
N GLY A 107 1.10 -4.30 2.88
CA GLY A 107 2.22 -5.04 3.45
C GLY A 107 3.25 -4.12 4.08
N GLY A 108 4.53 -4.44 3.90
CA GLY A 108 5.59 -3.67 4.53
C GLY A 108 6.97 -3.72 3.87
N ILE A 109 7.96 -3.20 4.60
CA ILE A 109 9.35 -3.05 4.17
C ILE A 109 10.26 -3.66 5.24
N LEU A 110 11.15 -4.55 4.81
CA LEU A 110 12.17 -5.17 5.67
C LEU A 110 13.52 -4.47 5.52
N GLY A 111 14.27 -4.39 6.61
CA GLY A 111 15.59 -3.72 6.64
C GLY A 111 15.51 -2.23 6.93
N LEU A 112 14.43 -1.75 7.53
CA LEU A 112 14.28 -0.40 8.08
C LEU A 112 15.12 -0.18 9.36
N GLY A 113 15.73 -1.24 9.90
CA GLY A 113 16.35 -1.27 11.23
C GLY A 113 15.46 -1.95 12.27
N GLU A 114 14.36 -2.55 11.83
CA GLU A 114 13.40 -3.26 12.66
C GLU A 114 13.95 -4.60 13.17
N SER A 115 13.50 -5.00 14.36
CA SER A 115 13.81 -6.30 14.98
C SER A 115 13.02 -7.45 14.34
N SER A 116 13.31 -8.70 14.73
CA SER A 116 12.49 -9.85 14.35
C SER A 116 11.05 -9.72 14.87
N GLU A 117 10.90 -9.21 16.09
CA GLU A 117 9.64 -8.99 16.78
C GLU A 117 8.79 -7.97 16.04
N ASP A 118 9.42 -6.94 15.46
CA ASP A 118 8.72 -5.94 14.64
C ASP A 118 8.16 -6.55 13.35
N ARG A 119 8.89 -7.48 12.73
CA ARG A 119 8.40 -8.20 11.55
C ARG A 119 7.22 -9.10 11.90
N VAL A 120 7.26 -9.75 13.07
CA VAL A 120 6.11 -10.50 13.59
C VAL A 120 4.94 -9.55 13.85
N GLY A 121 5.18 -8.36 14.41
CA GLY A 121 4.15 -7.34 14.62
C GLY A 121 3.48 -6.87 13.32
N LEU A 122 4.24 -6.71 12.24
CA LEU A 122 3.73 -6.44 10.90
C LEU A 122 2.78 -7.56 10.43
N LEU A 123 3.27 -8.81 10.43
CA LEU A 123 2.49 -9.98 9.99
C LEU A 123 1.24 -10.19 10.85
N HIS A 124 1.38 -10.06 12.16
CA HIS A 124 0.28 -10.15 13.11
C HIS A 124 -0.76 -9.06 12.82
N THR A 125 -0.35 -7.81 12.59
CA THR A 125 -1.31 -6.74 12.27
C THR A 125 -2.14 -7.08 11.03
N VAL A 126 -1.51 -7.47 9.92
CA VAL A 126 -2.25 -7.70 8.66
C VAL A 126 -3.10 -8.97 8.71
N SER A 127 -2.66 -10.00 9.43
CA SER A 127 -3.41 -11.26 9.59
C SER A 127 -4.57 -11.12 10.58
N THR A 128 -4.52 -10.16 11.50
CA THR A 128 -5.61 -9.92 12.47
C THR A 128 -6.60 -8.84 12.03
N LEU A 129 -6.47 -8.32 10.80
CA LEU A 129 -7.50 -7.46 10.22
C LEU A 129 -8.83 -8.20 10.07
N PRO A 130 -9.99 -7.50 10.05
CA PRO A 130 -11.31 -8.13 9.86
C PRO A 130 -11.42 -9.02 8.61
N SER A 131 -10.61 -8.72 7.59
CA SER A 131 -10.34 -9.59 6.45
C SER A 131 -8.87 -9.40 6.07
N HIS A 132 -8.20 -10.50 5.73
CA HIS A 132 -6.84 -10.46 5.20
C HIS A 132 -6.77 -9.61 3.93
N PRO A 133 -5.66 -8.90 3.68
CA PRO A 133 -5.36 -8.31 2.38
C PRO A 133 -5.39 -9.37 1.27
N GLU A 134 -5.92 -9.02 0.11
CA GLU A 134 -5.87 -9.87 -1.09
C GLU A 134 -4.43 -9.96 -1.63
N SER A 135 -3.65 -8.91 -1.43
CA SER A 135 -2.24 -8.86 -1.79
C SER A 135 -1.43 -8.35 -0.61
N PHE A 136 -0.40 -9.10 -0.22
CA PHE A 136 0.56 -8.74 0.83
C PHE A 136 1.95 -8.51 0.21
N PRO A 137 2.29 -7.28 -0.20
CA PRO A 137 3.61 -6.97 -0.73
C PRO A 137 4.67 -6.93 0.39
N VAL A 138 5.74 -7.71 0.22
CA VAL A 138 6.93 -7.65 1.08
C VAL A 138 8.07 -7.02 0.29
N ASN A 139 8.49 -5.84 0.71
CA ASN A 139 9.57 -5.10 0.06
C ASN A 139 10.85 -5.22 0.89
N ALA A 140 12.00 -5.24 0.23
CA ALA A 140 13.26 -4.92 0.89
C ALA A 140 13.45 -3.41 0.85
N LEU A 141 14.02 -2.83 1.92
CA LEU A 141 14.50 -1.45 1.88
C LEU A 141 15.46 -1.30 0.70
N VAL A 142 15.23 -0.27 -0.11
CA VAL A 142 16.18 0.19 -1.12
C VAL A 142 16.88 1.42 -0.54
N PRO A 143 18.14 1.32 -0.09
CA PRO A 143 18.87 2.46 0.44
C PRO A 143 19.11 3.49 -0.68
N ILE A 144 18.64 4.72 -0.47
CA ILE A 144 18.83 5.83 -1.41
C ILE A 144 19.68 6.90 -0.74
N LYS A 145 20.80 7.24 -1.38
CA LYS A 145 21.70 8.31 -0.92
C LYS A 145 20.92 9.60 -0.68
N GLY A 146 21.11 10.19 0.50
CA GLY A 146 20.42 11.42 0.92
C GLY A 146 19.14 11.19 1.73
N THR A 147 18.66 9.96 1.85
CA THR A 147 17.65 9.59 2.84
C THR A 147 18.31 9.22 4.18
N PRO A 148 17.62 9.33 5.33
CA PRO A 148 18.17 8.91 6.62
C PRO A 148 18.62 7.45 6.70
N LEU A 149 18.10 6.58 5.81
CA LEU A 149 18.43 5.16 5.72
C LEU A 149 19.33 4.86 4.51
N GLY A 150 20.01 5.87 3.95
CA GLY A 150 20.80 5.75 2.72
C GLY A 150 22.03 4.86 2.85
N ASP A 151 22.58 4.73 4.06
CA ASP A 151 23.78 3.94 4.36
C ASP A 151 23.45 2.61 5.07
N THR A 152 22.17 2.24 5.13
CA THR A 152 21.71 1.01 5.79
C THR A 152 22.15 -0.23 5.00
N THR A 153 22.60 -1.26 5.73
CA THR A 153 22.95 -2.55 5.12
C THR A 153 21.68 -3.27 4.63
N PRO A 154 21.66 -3.79 3.39
CA PRO A 154 20.52 -4.55 2.88
C PRO A 154 20.14 -5.73 3.78
N ILE A 155 18.83 -5.99 3.88
CA ILE A 155 18.31 -7.14 4.64
C ILE A 155 18.84 -8.46 4.06
N ALA A 156 19.21 -9.39 4.93
CA ALA A 156 19.64 -10.72 4.51
C ALA A 156 18.52 -11.44 3.72
N PHE A 157 18.89 -12.13 2.64
CA PHE A 157 17.94 -12.88 1.81
C PHE A 157 17.15 -13.91 2.63
N THR A 158 17.78 -14.57 3.60
CA THR A 158 17.14 -15.55 4.48
C THR A 158 16.07 -14.93 5.37
N SER A 159 16.22 -13.67 5.77
CA SER A 159 15.20 -12.93 6.51
C SER A 159 13.99 -12.63 5.62
N MET A 160 14.22 -12.21 4.38
CA MET A 160 13.16 -12.02 3.39
C MET A 160 12.39 -13.32 3.13
N LEU A 161 13.11 -14.41 2.87
CA LEU A 161 12.52 -15.73 2.63
C LEU A 161 11.67 -16.19 3.82
N ARG A 162 12.18 -16.01 5.06
CA ARG A 162 11.46 -16.36 6.28
C ARG A 162 10.17 -15.56 6.43
N THR A 163 10.20 -14.25 6.18
CA THR A 163 8.99 -13.40 6.26
C THR A 163 7.93 -13.80 5.24
N ILE A 164 8.32 -14.21 4.03
CA ILE A 164 7.38 -14.69 3.01
C ILE A 164 6.79 -16.06 3.39
N ALA A 165 7.56 -16.91 4.06
CA ALA A 165 7.15 -18.26 4.44
C ALA A 165 6.30 -18.33 5.72
N THR A 166 6.24 -17.24 6.51
CA THR A 166 5.49 -17.15 7.77
C THR A 166 4.07 -16.68 7.51
#